data_AF-B8I7F2-F1
#
_entry.id   AF-B8I7F2-F1
#
_cell.length_a   1.000
_cell.length_b   1.000
_cell.length_c   1.000
_cell.angle_alpha   90.00
_cell.angle_beta   90.00
_cell.angle_gamma   90.00
#
_symmetry.space_group_name_H-M   'P 1'
#
loop_
_entity.id
_entity.type
_entity.pdbx_description
1 polymer ?
#
loop_
_entity_poly.entity_id
_entity_poly.type
_entity_poly.pdbx_seq_one_letter_code
_entity_poly.pdbx_strand_id
1 'polypeptide(L)'
;MPINIRALKALYGDCIILTYGLEQNNYILIDGGIGKECYRSLKAFTDSLKKNNTNLSLLVLTHIDSDHIDGVLKIFSEKDFDFSTINKMWFNYGDFLNKELGVIRDKEKNDIFIQDETTKISWKQGTSLEKVLKQAGFQYEKVIKRFDEFDIEEAHITILSPSLEILREFNEHWMIEEERETKISAASDYDIPIEELNNLEFHENISLANKSSLAFIFEYQQKKALFLGDASAIEIEKSLSELGYSETKPLEVDICKTSHHASKHNTSNGLVKMLKCKNYIISTNLTASGRPSKECLSRIICNSEQPINFYCNYEIDFNQIFTKKELDKYGMKFITIDEKGLNLEDLHR
;
A
#
# COMPACT_ATOMS: atom_id res chain seq x y z
N MET A 1 3.36 19.68 -12.32
CA MET A 1 3.50 18.24 -12.52
C MET A 1 2.14 17.61 -12.21
N PRO A 2 1.39 17.13 -13.21
CA PRO A 2 0.02 16.66 -13.00
C PRO A 2 -0.13 15.52 -11.99
N ILE A 3 0.92 14.72 -11.72
CA ILE A 3 0.89 13.70 -10.66
C ILE A 3 2.23 13.61 -9.92
N ASN A 4 2.19 13.63 -8.59
CA ASN A 4 3.34 13.45 -7.70
C ASN A 4 3.04 12.38 -6.64
N ILE A 5 4.00 11.49 -6.38
CA ILE A 5 3.91 10.44 -5.35
C ILE A 5 5.00 10.66 -4.31
N ARG A 6 4.61 10.81 -3.05
CA ARG A 6 5.51 10.84 -1.89
C ARG A 6 5.29 9.58 -1.06
N ALA A 7 6.28 8.69 -1.04
CA ALA A 7 6.30 7.56 -0.11
C ALA A 7 7.03 7.99 1.17
N LEU A 8 6.30 8.09 2.28
CA LEU A 8 6.87 8.51 3.56
C LEU A 8 7.67 7.37 4.21
N LYS A 9 8.55 7.74 5.14
CA LYS A 9 9.41 6.81 5.87
C LYS A 9 8.64 6.07 6.98
N ALA A 10 7.92 5.03 6.58
CA ALA A 10 6.96 4.24 7.38
C ALA A 10 7.54 2.95 7.99
N LEU A 11 8.86 2.87 8.18
CA LEU A 11 9.59 1.66 8.57
C LEU A 11 9.30 0.49 7.61
N TYR A 12 8.61 -0.54 8.08
CA TYR A 12 8.18 -1.71 7.31
C TYR A 12 6.70 -1.66 6.95
N GLY A 13 6.13 -0.45 6.87
CA GLY A 13 4.74 -0.21 6.51
C GLY A 13 4.59 0.72 5.31
N ASP A 14 3.36 1.08 5.00
CA ASP A 14 3.04 2.02 3.93
C ASP A 14 2.47 3.34 4.44
N CYS A 15 2.93 4.45 3.87
CA CYS A 15 2.24 5.73 3.95
C CYS A 15 2.59 6.54 2.71
N ILE A 16 1.62 6.71 1.81
CA ILE A 16 1.84 7.32 0.49
C ILE A 16 0.88 8.49 0.31
N ILE A 17 1.43 9.63 -0.09
CA ILE A 17 0.65 10.80 -0.49
C ILE A 17 0.75 10.91 -2.01
N LEU A 18 -0.39 10.75 -2.68
CA LEU A 18 -0.57 10.97 -4.10
C LEU A 18 -1.21 12.33 -4.31
N THR A 19 -0.52 13.23 -4.99
CA THR A 19 -1.02 14.56 -5.34
C THR A 19 -1.25 14.62 -6.84
N TYR A 20 -2.36 15.18 -7.29
CA TYR A 20 -2.67 15.29 -8.71
C TYR A 20 -3.51 16.52 -9.07
N GLY A 21 -3.70 16.75 -10.35
CA GLY A 21 -4.41 17.91 -10.90
C GLY A 21 -3.45 18.95 -11.50
N LEU A 22 -3.95 19.79 -12.41
CA LEU A 22 -3.16 20.86 -13.04
C LEU A 22 -2.55 21.83 -12.02
N GLU A 23 -3.29 22.10 -10.93
CA GLU A 23 -2.86 22.96 -9.82
C GLU A 23 -2.28 22.18 -8.63
N GLN A 24 -2.17 20.84 -8.72
CA GLN A 24 -1.72 19.96 -7.62
C GLN A 24 -2.49 20.18 -6.30
N ASN A 25 -3.80 20.30 -6.39
CA ASN A 25 -4.69 20.60 -5.27
C ASN A 25 -5.54 19.41 -4.82
N ASN A 26 -5.45 18.27 -5.52
CA ASN A 26 -6.15 17.04 -5.13
C ASN A 26 -5.18 16.06 -4.46
N TYR A 27 -5.61 15.49 -3.34
CA TYR A 27 -4.77 14.65 -2.50
C TYR A 27 -5.46 13.33 -2.18
N ILE A 28 -4.72 12.23 -2.37
CA ILE A 28 -5.08 10.91 -1.88
C ILE A 28 -4.00 10.48 -0.90
N LEU A 29 -4.41 10.08 0.30
CA LEU A 29 -3.54 9.47 1.30
C LEU A 29 -3.84 7.98 1.31
N ILE A 30 -2.80 7.17 1.12
CA ILE A 30 -2.88 5.71 1.14
C ILE A 30 -2.07 5.25 2.35
N ASP A 31 -2.78 4.72 3.34
CA ASP A 31 -2.28 4.28 4.64
C ASP A 31 -1.57 5.38 5.47
N GLY A 32 -1.32 5.08 6.75
CA GLY A 32 -0.72 5.96 7.74
C GLY A 32 0.70 5.58 8.16
N GLY A 33 1.11 4.34 7.91
CA GLY A 33 2.44 3.85 8.25
C GLY A 33 2.68 3.76 9.75
N ILE A 34 3.92 3.41 10.11
CA ILE A 34 4.39 3.39 11.50
C ILE A 34 5.68 4.19 11.70
N GLY A 35 5.98 4.44 12.96
CA GLY A 35 7.22 5.08 13.39
C GLY A 35 7.12 6.60 13.54
N LYS A 36 8.04 7.15 14.33
CA LYS A 36 8.02 8.58 14.72
C LYS A 36 8.24 9.52 13.53
N GLU A 37 9.11 9.12 12.59
CA GLU A 37 9.40 9.93 11.40
C GLU A 37 8.20 9.98 10.46
N CYS A 38 7.58 8.82 10.18
CA CYS A 38 6.34 8.74 9.41
C CYS A 38 5.25 9.63 10.01
N TYR A 39 4.94 9.44 11.29
CA TYR A 39 3.90 10.20 11.97
C TYR A 39 4.17 11.71 11.94
N ARG A 40 5.42 12.15 12.12
CA ARG A 40 5.76 13.59 12.02
C ARG A 40 5.49 14.13 10.62
N SER A 41 5.86 13.40 9.58
CA SER A 41 5.65 13.79 8.19
C SER A 41 4.16 13.76 7.81
N LEU A 42 3.42 12.76 8.28
CA LEU A 42 1.98 12.63 8.10
C LEU A 42 1.24 13.80 8.79
N LYS A 43 1.61 14.12 10.03
CA LYS A 43 1.06 15.28 10.76
C LYS A 43 1.36 16.59 10.06
N ALA A 44 2.59 16.79 9.59
CA ALA A 44 2.94 18.00 8.83
C ALA A 44 2.12 18.12 7.54
N PHE A 45 1.81 17.00 6.88
CA PHE A 45 0.93 16.97 5.72
C PHE A 45 -0.52 17.33 6.10
N THR A 46 -1.11 16.72 7.12
CA THR A 46 -2.49 17.04 7.53
C THR A 46 -2.63 18.48 8.04
N ASP A 47 -1.65 18.99 8.77
CA ASP A 47 -1.59 20.41 9.17
C ASP A 47 -1.53 21.35 7.95
N SER A 48 -0.83 20.93 6.88
CA SER A 48 -0.73 21.72 5.65
C SER A 48 -2.05 21.81 4.89
N LEU A 49 -2.87 20.75 4.89
CA LEU A 49 -4.21 20.76 4.30
C LEU A 49 -5.07 21.83 4.97
N LYS A 50 -5.12 21.83 6.30
CA LYS A 50 -5.84 22.83 7.10
C LYS A 50 -5.34 24.25 6.85
N LYS A 51 -4.01 24.45 6.84
CA LYS A 51 -3.39 25.77 6.59
C LYS A 51 -3.74 26.33 5.21
N ASN A 52 -3.79 25.46 4.21
CA ASN A 52 -4.07 25.84 2.83
C ASN A 52 -5.58 25.84 2.50
N ASN A 53 -6.45 25.64 3.49
CA ASN A 53 -7.90 25.53 3.30
C ASN A 53 -8.26 24.53 2.19
N THR A 54 -7.56 23.40 2.17
CA THR A 54 -7.73 22.32 1.21
C THR A 54 -8.06 21.05 1.96
N ASN A 55 -8.81 20.15 1.33
CA ASN A 55 -9.20 18.88 1.91
C ASN A 55 -8.45 17.72 1.28
N LEU A 56 -8.37 16.62 2.02
CA LEU A 56 -7.99 15.33 1.49
C LEU A 56 -9.16 14.77 0.67
N SER A 57 -8.98 14.63 -0.65
CA SER A 57 -10.01 14.11 -1.55
C SER A 57 -10.40 12.68 -1.18
N LEU A 58 -9.41 11.86 -0.82
CA LEU A 58 -9.62 10.47 -0.41
C LEU A 58 -8.56 9.98 0.57
N LEU A 59 -9.00 9.36 1.66
CA LEU A 59 -8.18 8.50 2.52
C LEU A 59 -8.45 7.03 2.15
N VAL A 60 -7.42 6.29 1.76
CA VAL A 60 -7.47 4.85 1.54
C VAL A 60 -6.74 4.16 2.68
N LEU A 61 -7.45 3.31 3.43
CA LEU A 61 -6.85 2.35 4.35
C LEU A 61 -6.93 0.98 3.68
N THR A 62 -5.78 0.46 3.25
CA THR A 62 -5.72 -0.72 2.39
C THR A 62 -6.24 -1.96 3.11
N HIS A 63 -5.82 -2.17 4.34
CA HIS A 63 -6.27 -3.23 5.24
C HIS A 63 -6.04 -2.81 6.70
N ILE A 64 -6.15 -3.75 7.65
CA ILE A 64 -6.18 -3.46 9.10
C ILE A 64 -4.80 -3.50 9.78
N ASP A 65 -3.76 -4.01 9.14
CA ASP A 65 -2.52 -4.29 9.86
C ASP A 65 -1.84 -3.00 10.32
N SER A 66 -1.16 -3.10 11.47
CA SER A 66 -0.72 -1.93 12.24
C SER A 66 0.30 -1.07 11.48
N ASP A 67 1.17 -1.70 10.70
CA ASP A 67 2.15 -1.02 9.84
C ASP A 67 1.50 -0.21 8.72
N HIS A 68 0.20 -0.38 8.48
CA HIS A 68 -0.60 0.44 7.57
C HIS A 68 -1.44 1.47 8.32
N ILE A 69 -2.24 1.09 9.32
CA ILE A 69 -3.27 1.99 9.88
C ILE A 69 -2.80 2.86 11.06
N ASP A 70 -1.73 2.49 11.77
CA ASP A 70 -1.39 3.09 13.07
C ASP A 70 -1.18 4.62 12.99
N GLY A 71 -0.51 5.10 11.94
CA GLY A 71 -0.30 6.53 11.75
C GLY A 71 -1.60 7.32 11.64
N VAL A 72 -2.62 6.74 10.98
CA VAL A 72 -3.96 7.35 10.86
C VAL A 72 -4.69 7.29 12.19
N LEU A 73 -4.65 6.15 12.90
CA LEU A 73 -5.24 6.04 14.24
C LEU A 73 -4.65 7.09 15.19
N LYS A 74 -3.35 7.33 15.07
CA LYS A 74 -2.64 8.32 15.87
C LYS A 74 -3.01 9.76 15.50
N ILE A 75 -3.23 10.06 14.23
CA ILE A 75 -3.75 11.37 13.78
C ILE A 75 -5.17 11.57 14.34
N PHE A 76 -6.02 10.55 14.28
CA PHE A 76 -7.40 10.60 14.75
C PHE A 76 -7.53 10.70 16.27
N SER A 77 -6.50 10.31 17.03
CA SER A 77 -6.48 10.50 18.49
C SER A 77 -6.14 11.93 18.91
N GLU A 78 -5.72 12.79 17.98
CA GLU A 78 -5.42 14.17 18.31
C GLU A 78 -6.69 14.95 18.65
N LYS A 79 -6.68 15.62 19.80
CA LYS A 79 -7.83 16.34 20.35
C LYS A 79 -8.44 17.37 19.39
N ASP A 80 -7.60 18.02 18.57
CA ASP A 80 -8.00 19.09 17.66
C ASP A 80 -8.03 18.63 16.19
N PHE A 81 -8.04 17.31 15.94
CA PHE A 81 -8.17 16.76 14.59
C PHE A 81 -9.57 17.08 14.03
N ASP A 82 -9.59 17.63 12.83
CA ASP A 82 -10.82 18.04 12.15
C ASP A 82 -11.16 17.04 11.04
N PHE A 83 -12.08 16.13 11.32
CA PHE A 83 -12.54 15.11 10.36
C PHE A 83 -13.18 15.70 9.10
N SER A 84 -13.63 16.97 9.11
CA SER A 84 -14.17 17.61 7.91
C SER A 84 -13.10 17.90 6.84
N THR A 85 -11.82 17.77 7.19
CA THR A 85 -10.70 17.84 6.24
C THR A 85 -10.61 16.60 5.34
N ILE A 86 -11.32 15.52 5.63
CA ILE A 86 -11.36 14.29 4.82
C ILE A 86 -12.70 14.23 4.08
N ASN A 87 -12.67 14.35 2.75
CA ASN A 87 -13.88 14.29 1.93
C ASN A 87 -14.46 12.88 1.85
N LYS A 88 -13.60 11.88 1.61
CA LYS A 88 -13.97 10.47 1.48
C LYS A 88 -12.95 9.57 2.18
N MET A 89 -13.40 8.44 2.69
CA MET A 89 -12.54 7.37 3.23
C MET A 89 -12.99 6.03 2.69
N TRP A 90 -12.04 5.26 2.18
CA TRP A 90 -12.21 3.86 1.83
C TRP A 90 -11.54 3.01 2.88
N PHE A 91 -12.36 2.22 3.58
CA PHE A 91 -11.89 1.23 4.52
C PHE A 91 -12.95 0.15 4.69
N ASN A 92 -12.62 -1.08 4.30
CA ASN A 92 -13.54 -2.22 4.41
C ASN A 92 -13.50 -2.78 5.83
N TYR A 93 -14.18 -2.11 6.77
CA TYR A 93 -14.14 -2.46 8.18
C TYR A 93 -15.45 -2.07 8.93
N GLY A 94 -15.71 -2.74 10.06
CA GLY A 94 -16.73 -2.34 11.03
C GLY A 94 -18.13 -2.91 10.77
N ASP A 95 -19.13 -2.45 11.53
CA ASP A 95 -20.50 -2.96 11.44
C ASP A 95 -21.12 -2.75 10.06
N PHE A 96 -20.73 -1.68 9.36
CA PHE A 96 -21.16 -1.43 8.00
C PHE A 96 -20.81 -2.60 7.08
N LEU A 97 -19.54 -3.03 7.06
CA LEU A 97 -19.11 -4.16 6.24
C LEU A 97 -19.82 -5.45 6.65
N ASN A 98 -19.93 -5.72 7.96
CA ASN A 98 -20.61 -6.90 8.47
C ASN A 98 -22.06 -7.00 7.96
N LYS A 99 -22.78 -5.88 8.00
CA LYS A 99 -24.16 -5.79 7.52
C LYS A 99 -24.26 -6.04 6.02
N GLU A 100 -23.38 -5.44 5.22
CA GLU A 100 -23.36 -5.58 3.77
C GLU A 100 -22.98 -7.01 3.33
N LEU A 101 -22.10 -7.67 4.09
CA LEU A 101 -21.67 -9.04 3.82
C LEU A 101 -22.62 -10.11 4.38
N GLY A 102 -23.49 -9.74 5.32
CA GLY A 102 -24.37 -10.69 6.04
C GLY A 102 -23.62 -11.55 7.07
N VAL A 103 -22.50 -11.06 7.61
CA VAL A 103 -21.63 -11.80 8.54
C VAL A 103 -21.80 -11.27 9.96
N ILE A 104 -21.73 -12.16 10.96
CA ILE A 104 -21.76 -11.79 12.38
C ILE A 104 -20.33 -11.78 12.91
N ARG A 105 -19.86 -10.61 13.35
CA ARG A 105 -18.51 -10.40 13.89
C ARG A 105 -18.52 -10.41 15.43
N ASP A 106 -17.55 -11.06 16.05
CA ASP A 106 -17.30 -10.94 17.50
C ASP A 106 -16.64 -9.58 17.80
N LYS A 107 -17.45 -8.61 18.27
CA LYS A 107 -17.00 -7.22 18.49
C LYS A 107 -15.88 -7.09 19.51
N GLU A 108 -15.77 -7.99 20.50
CA GLU A 108 -14.72 -7.86 21.52
C GLU A 108 -13.34 -8.23 21.00
N LYS A 109 -13.27 -9.14 20.02
CA LYS A 109 -12.01 -9.59 19.40
C LYS A 109 -11.63 -8.79 18.16
N ASN A 110 -12.63 -8.23 17.49
CA ASN A 110 -12.48 -7.75 16.12
C ASN A 110 -12.64 -6.23 16.00
N ASP A 111 -12.51 -5.48 17.09
CA ASP A 111 -12.53 -4.01 17.06
C ASP A 111 -11.12 -3.40 17.01
N ILE A 112 -10.98 -2.32 16.23
CA ILE A 112 -9.80 -1.45 16.23
C ILE A 112 -10.02 -0.34 17.25
N PHE A 113 -9.02 -0.14 18.11
CA PHE A 113 -9.07 0.87 19.17
C PHE A 113 -8.08 2.00 18.91
N ILE A 114 -8.56 3.24 19.06
CA ILE A 114 -7.72 4.43 19.09
C ILE A 114 -7.23 4.62 20.52
N GLN A 115 -5.91 4.66 20.70
CA GLN A 115 -5.29 4.86 22.01
C GLN A 115 -5.20 6.34 22.36
N ASP A 116 -5.58 6.66 23.60
CA ASP A 116 -5.48 8.01 24.17
C ASP A 116 -4.06 8.20 24.74
N GLU A 117 -3.26 9.14 24.22
CA GLU A 117 -1.89 9.38 24.70
C GLU A 117 -1.84 9.92 26.16
N THR A 118 -3.01 10.27 26.74
CA THR A 118 -3.11 10.96 28.03
C THR A 118 -3.04 10.05 29.26
N THR A 119 -3.20 8.72 29.14
CA THR A 119 -3.23 7.80 30.28
C THR A 119 -2.25 6.63 30.14
N LYS A 120 -1.14 6.70 30.90
CA LYS A 120 -0.08 5.67 30.98
C LYS A 120 -0.50 4.30 31.57
N ILE A 121 -1.79 3.98 31.73
CA ILE A 121 -2.22 2.76 32.42
C ILE A 121 -3.50 2.20 31.80
N SER A 122 -3.43 0.91 31.44
CA SER A 122 -4.48 0.00 30.94
C SER A 122 -4.69 -0.05 29.43
N TRP A 123 -4.18 -1.13 28.84
CA TRP A 123 -4.29 -1.59 27.44
C TRP A 123 -5.75 -1.88 26.97
N LYS A 124 -6.78 -1.38 27.67
CA LYS A 124 -8.21 -1.67 27.44
C LYS A 124 -9.13 -0.43 27.49
N GLN A 125 -8.59 0.79 27.50
CA GLN A 125 -9.40 2.03 27.63
C GLN A 125 -9.45 2.90 26.35
N GLY A 126 -9.13 2.33 25.18
CA GLY A 126 -9.25 3.05 23.91
C GLY A 126 -10.71 3.22 23.45
N THR A 127 -11.02 4.29 22.72
CA THR A 127 -12.31 4.41 22.02
C THR A 127 -12.20 3.66 20.69
N SER A 128 -13.20 2.83 20.33
CA SER A 128 -13.13 2.12 19.05
C SER A 128 -13.15 3.11 17.87
N LEU A 129 -12.38 2.80 16.82
CA LEU A 129 -12.32 3.62 15.60
C LEU A 129 -13.71 3.85 15.03
N GLU A 130 -14.55 2.83 15.00
CA GLU A 130 -15.93 2.93 14.52
C GLU A 130 -16.76 3.95 15.33
N LYS A 131 -16.58 3.99 16.66
CA LYS A 131 -17.24 4.98 17.50
C LYS A 131 -16.73 6.39 17.21
N VAL A 132 -15.42 6.57 17.02
CA VAL A 132 -14.83 7.88 16.67
C VAL A 132 -15.37 8.37 15.33
N LEU A 133 -15.34 7.52 14.29
CA LEU A 133 -15.86 7.85 12.96
C LEU A 133 -17.35 8.21 13.01
N LYS A 134 -18.15 7.43 13.75
CA LYS A 134 -19.58 7.70 13.91
C LYS A 134 -19.84 9.02 14.64
N GLN A 135 -19.04 9.36 15.66
CA GLN A 135 -19.13 10.64 16.37
C GLN A 135 -18.73 11.82 15.50
N ALA A 136 -17.75 11.63 14.61
CA ALA A 136 -17.35 12.59 13.60
C ALA A 136 -18.37 12.77 12.45
N GLY A 137 -19.43 11.95 12.42
CA GLY A 137 -20.43 11.96 11.34
C GLY A 137 -19.95 11.31 10.04
N PHE A 138 -18.80 10.60 10.08
CA PHE A 138 -18.28 9.89 8.91
C PHE A 138 -19.18 8.70 8.56
N GLN A 139 -19.44 8.49 7.27
CA GLN A 139 -20.26 7.40 6.76
C GLN A 139 -19.57 6.70 5.59
N TYR A 140 -19.51 5.38 5.65
CA TYR A 140 -19.10 4.56 4.52
C TYR A 140 -20.18 4.57 3.44
N GLU A 141 -19.82 4.95 2.21
CA GLU A 141 -20.76 4.99 1.08
C GLU A 141 -21.11 3.59 0.57
N LYS A 142 -20.11 2.72 0.46
CA LYS A 142 -20.23 1.35 -0.03
C LYS A 142 -19.03 0.50 0.38
N VAL A 143 -19.19 -0.83 0.31
CA VAL A 143 -18.06 -1.76 0.35
C VAL A 143 -17.26 -1.59 -0.94
N ILE A 144 -15.95 -1.45 -0.81
CA ILE A 144 -15.02 -1.27 -1.93
C ILE A 144 -14.48 -2.65 -2.32
N LYS A 145 -14.72 -3.07 -3.56
CA LYS A 145 -14.38 -4.42 -4.02
C LYS A 145 -13.89 -4.39 -5.46
N ARG A 146 -13.25 -5.49 -5.90
CA ARG A 146 -12.79 -5.68 -7.27
C ARG A 146 -13.85 -5.29 -8.30
N PHE A 147 -13.41 -4.61 -9.35
CA PHE A 147 -14.19 -4.02 -10.44
C PHE A 147 -15.10 -2.85 -10.05
N ASP A 148 -15.08 -2.37 -8.80
CA ASP A 148 -15.62 -1.06 -8.55
C ASP A 148 -14.78 0.00 -9.26
N GLU A 149 -15.46 0.97 -9.85
CA GLU A 149 -14.88 2.12 -10.54
C GLU A 149 -15.36 3.40 -9.85
N PHE A 150 -14.45 4.38 -9.74
CA PHE A 150 -14.71 5.64 -9.08
C PHE A 150 -14.04 6.79 -9.83
N ASP A 151 -14.76 7.88 -9.98
CA ASP A 151 -14.18 9.17 -10.35
C ASP A 151 -13.98 10.00 -9.08
N ILE A 152 -12.74 10.39 -8.82
CA ILE A 152 -12.36 11.28 -7.71
C ILE A 152 -11.79 12.55 -8.34
N GLU A 153 -12.61 13.60 -8.37
CA GLU A 153 -12.34 14.81 -9.14
C GLU A 153 -12.16 14.46 -10.63
N GLU A 154 -10.97 14.70 -11.19
CA GLU A 154 -10.64 14.41 -12.59
C GLU A 154 -9.89 13.07 -12.78
N ALA A 155 -9.66 12.30 -11.71
CA ALA A 155 -8.97 11.01 -11.78
C ALA A 155 -9.96 9.85 -11.73
N HIS A 156 -9.62 8.78 -12.46
CA HIS A 156 -10.36 7.53 -12.48
C HIS A 156 -9.61 6.46 -11.68
N ILE A 157 -10.34 5.68 -10.88
CA ILE A 157 -9.79 4.60 -10.07
C ILE A 157 -10.56 3.31 -10.34
N THR A 158 -9.85 2.25 -10.71
CA THR A 158 -10.40 0.89 -10.86
C THR A 158 -9.84 -0.03 -9.78
N ILE A 159 -10.73 -0.62 -8.96
CA ILE A 159 -10.34 -1.54 -7.89
C ILE A 159 -10.04 -2.93 -8.45
N LEU A 160 -8.89 -3.49 -8.08
CA LEU A 160 -8.45 -4.86 -8.45
C LEU A 160 -8.62 -5.86 -7.31
N SER A 161 -8.52 -5.42 -6.06
CA SER A 161 -8.65 -6.23 -4.85
C SER A 161 -9.31 -5.40 -3.75
N PRO A 162 -10.06 -6.00 -2.81
CA PRO A 162 -10.34 -7.43 -2.66
C PRO A 162 -11.63 -7.89 -3.37
N SER A 163 -11.80 -9.20 -3.52
CA SER A 163 -13.08 -9.79 -3.89
C SER A 163 -14.08 -9.77 -2.71
N LEU A 164 -15.38 -9.82 -2.98
CA LEU A 164 -16.40 -9.97 -1.92
C LEU A 164 -16.24 -11.28 -1.13
N GLU A 165 -15.73 -12.33 -1.78
CA GLU A 165 -15.49 -13.62 -1.15
C GLU A 165 -14.40 -13.51 -0.09
N ILE A 166 -13.26 -12.89 -0.44
CA ILE A 166 -12.16 -12.64 0.51
C ILE A 166 -12.60 -11.74 1.66
N LEU A 167 -13.39 -10.69 1.38
CA LEU A 167 -13.92 -9.84 2.44
C LEU A 167 -14.81 -10.61 3.42
N ARG A 168 -15.62 -11.55 2.93
CA ARG A 168 -16.43 -12.43 3.80
C ARG A 168 -15.55 -13.35 4.63
N GLU A 169 -14.61 -14.04 3.99
CA GLU A 169 -13.68 -14.97 4.66
C GLU A 169 -12.86 -14.25 5.75
N PHE A 170 -12.31 -13.08 5.44
CA PHE A 170 -11.59 -12.26 6.41
C PHE A 170 -12.48 -11.84 7.58
N ASN A 171 -13.71 -11.39 7.34
CA ASN A 171 -14.61 -10.97 8.42
C ASN A 171 -15.10 -12.12 9.30
N GLU A 172 -15.22 -13.34 8.75
CA GLU A 172 -15.60 -14.55 9.49
C GLU A 172 -14.47 -15.08 10.38
N HIS A 173 -13.23 -15.04 9.89
CA HIS A 173 -12.08 -15.65 10.57
C HIS A 173 -11.19 -14.66 11.33
N TRP A 174 -11.24 -13.38 10.99
CA TRP A 174 -10.50 -12.28 11.62
C TRP A 174 -9.03 -12.58 11.92
N MET A 175 -8.31 -13.05 10.91
CA MET A 175 -6.88 -13.35 11.05
C MET A 175 -6.05 -12.14 10.64
N ILE A 176 -5.58 -11.39 11.64
CA ILE A 176 -4.65 -10.26 11.53
C ILE A 176 -3.21 -10.78 11.57
N GLU A 177 -2.29 -10.15 10.86
CA GLU A 177 -0.87 -10.45 10.97
C GLU A 177 -0.31 -9.95 12.31
N GLU A 178 0.30 -10.84 13.11
CA GLU A 178 0.90 -10.47 14.40
C GLU A 178 2.37 -10.02 14.30
N GLU A 179 2.90 -9.82 13.08
CA GLU A 179 4.32 -9.56 12.88
C GLU A 179 4.76 -8.19 13.42
N ARG A 180 5.59 -8.23 14.48
CA ARG A 180 6.38 -7.07 14.92
C ARG A 180 7.78 -7.18 14.34
N GLU A 181 7.98 -6.58 13.18
CA GLU A 181 9.27 -6.61 12.52
C GLU A 181 10.28 -5.68 13.21
N THR A 182 11.55 -6.10 13.22
CA THR A 182 12.67 -5.26 13.65
C THR A 182 13.71 -5.17 12.52
N LYS A 183 14.61 -4.19 12.57
CA LYS A 183 15.58 -3.89 11.49
C LYS A 183 16.65 -4.96 11.24
N ILE A 184 16.76 -6.02 12.05
CA ILE A 184 17.90 -6.94 12.01
C ILE A 184 17.50 -8.24 11.30
N SER A 185 17.92 -8.41 10.04
CA SER A 185 17.75 -9.65 9.29
C SER A 185 18.58 -10.79 9.88
N ALA A 186 17.93 -11.91 10.25
CA ALA A 186 18.61 -13.14 10.66
C ALA A 186 18.73 -14.17 9.52
N ALA A 187 17.92 -14.04 8.47
CA ALA A 187 17.99 -14.85 7.25
C ALA A 187 17.53 -14.01 6.04
N SER A 188 18.32 -13.99 4.97
CA SER A 188 17.94 -13.38 3.70
C SER A 188 18.25 -14.34 2.55
N ASP A 189 17.62 -14.13 1.41
CA ASP A 189 17.87 -14.86 0.16
C ASP A 189 18.99 -14.20 -0.68
N TYR A 190 19.76 -13.28 -0.09
CA TYR A 190 20.64 -12.38 -0.84
C TYR A 190 21.85 -13.09 -1.46
N ASP A 191 22.27 -14.22 -0.87
CA ASP A 191 23.37 -15.06 -1.37
C ASP A 191 22.97 -15.91 -2.60
N ILE A 192 21.67 -15.99 -2.94
CA ILE A 192 21.18 -16.79 -4.06
C ILE A 192 21.18 -15.93 -5.35
N PRO A 193 21.66 -16.44 -6.50
CA PRO A 193 21.66 -15.69 -7.77
C PRO A 193 20.26 -15.34 -8.28
N ILE A 194 20.13 -14.19 -8.96
CA ILE A 194 18.87 -13.70 -9.55
C ILE A 194 18.16 -14.78 -10.40
N GLU A 195 18.89 -15.47 -11.27
CA GLU A 195 18.29 -16.45 -12.19
C GLU A 195 17.79 -17.69 -11.45
N GLU A 196 18.46 -18.10 -10.37
CA GLU A 196 18.03 -19.23 -9.55
C GLU A 196 16.74 -18.87 -8.80
N LEU A 197 16.70 -17.70 -8.18
CA LEU A 197 15.51 -17.18 -7.50
C LEU A 197 14.31 -17.01 -8.44
N ASN A 198 14.53 -16.46 -9.64
CA ASN A 198 13.46 -16.30 -10.62
C ASN A 198 12.85 -17.63 -11.10
N ASN A 199 13.63 -18.71 -11.07
CA ASN A 199 13.19 -20.04 -11.49
C ASN A 199 12.47 -20.82 -10.37
N LEU A 200 12.44 -20.30 -9.14
CA LEU A 200 11.66 -20.90 -8.06
C LEU A 200 10.17 -20.83 -8.36
N GLU A 201 9.46 -21.91 -8.05
CA GLU A 201 8.00 -21.94 -8.12
C GLU A 201 7.40 -20.91 -7.15
N PHE A 202 6.40 -20.17 -7.62
CA PHE A 202 5.71 -19.20 -6.78
C PHE A 202 4.77 -19.92 -5.82
N HIS A 203 5.00 -19.72 -4.51
CA HIS A 203 4.11 -20.18 -3.46
C HIS A 203 3.59 -18.97 -2.67
N GLU A 204 2.29 -18.72 -2.82
CA GLU A 204 1.59 -17.72 -2.03
C GLU A 204 1.45 -18.19 -0.58
N ASN A 205 1.92 -17.35 0.35
CA ASN A 205 1.77 -17.54 1.79
C ASN A 205 1.50 -16.18 2.42
N ILE A 206 0.23 -15.80 2.51
CA ILE A 206 -0.22 -14.48 2.92
C ILE A 206 -1.44 -14.60 3.85
N SER A 207 -1.54 -13.69 4.81
CA SER A 207 -2.66 -13.62 5.75
C SER A 207 -3.97 -13.23 5.05
N LEU A 208 -5.11 -13.51 5.69
CA LEU A 208 -6.41 -13.06 5.19
C LEU A 208 -6.53 -11.52 5.22
N ALA A 209 -5.91 -10.86 6.21
CA ALA A 209 -5.81 -9.40 6.26
C ALA A 209 -5.12 -8.86 5.01
N ASN A 210 -3.97 -9.40 4.62
CA ASN A 210 -3.25 -8.99 3.41
C ASN A 210 -4.05 -9.26 2.14
N LYS A 211 -4.71 -10.43 2.05
CA LYS A 211 -5.63 -10.74 0.94
C LYS A 211 -6.77 -9.72 0.83
N SER A 212 -7.21 -9.15 1.94
CA SER A 212 -8.26 -8.13 1.98
C SER A 212 -7.80 -6.73 1.54
N SER A 213 -6.50 -6.55 1.24
CA SER A 213 -5.93 -5.27 0.82
C SER A 213 -6.63 -4.67 -0.39
N LEU A 214 -6.93 -3.37 -0.29
CA LEU A 214 -7.28 -2.55 -1.44
C LEU A 214 -6.08 -2.41 -2.38
N ALA A 215 -6.23 -2.93 -3.59
CA ALA A 215 -5.31 -2.69 -4.70
C ALA A 215 -6.08 -2.07 -5.85
N PHE A 216 -5.49 -1.11 -6.53
CA PHE A 216 -6.19 -0.34 -7.55
C PHE A 216 -5.27 0.27 -8.61
N ILE A 217 -5.86 0.52 -9.76
CA ILE A 217 -5.29 1.31 -10.85
C ILE A 217 -5.78 2.74 -10.65
N PHE A 218 -4.86 3.69 -10.60
CA PHE A 218 -5.14 5.13 -10.63
C PHE A 218 -4.80 5.69 -12.01
N GLU A 219 -5.72 6.42 -12.61
CA GLU A 219 -5.59 7.05 -13.92
C GLU A 219 -5.88 8.55 -13.81
N TYR A 220 -4.93 9.37 -14.27
CA TYR A 220 -5.16 10.80 -14.46
C TYR A 220 -4.53 11.24 -15.77
N GLN A 221 -5.35 11.84 -16.64
CA GLN A 221 -4.98 12.14 -18.03
C GLN A 221 -4.44 10.88 -18.75
N GLN A 222 -3.22 10.93 -19.27
CA GLN A 222 -2.61 9.77 -19.94
C GLN A 222 -1.81 8.88 -18.99
N LYS A 223 -1.65 9.24 -17.72
CA LYS A 223 -0.75 8.58 -16.76
C LYS A 223 -1.49 7.57 -15.89
N LYS A 224 -0.81 6.46 -15.58
CA LYS A 224 -1.36 5.34 -14.82
C LYS A 224 -0.39 4.88 -13.73
N ALA A 225 -0.88 4.79 -12.49
CA ALA A 225 -0.16 4.23 -11.35
C ALA A 225 -0.90 3.01 -10.82
N LEU A 226 -0.16 1.96 -10.45
CA LEU A 226 -0.70 0.75 -9.83
C LEU A 226 -0.29 0.71 -8.36
N PHE A 227 -1.26 0.64 -7.46
CA PHE A 227 -1.01 0.49 -6.02
C PHE A 227 -1.50 -0.89 -5.58
N LEU A 228 -0.58 -1.75 -5.16
CA LEU A 228 -0.91 -3.15 -4.83
C LEU A 228 -1.24 -3.39 -3.35
N GLY A 229 -1.04 -2.40 -2.47
CA GLY A 229 -1.16 -2.61 -1.02
C GLY A 229 -0.36 -3.85 -0.62
N ASP A 230 -0.98 -4.76 0.12
CA ASP A 230 -0.42 -6.08 0.47
C ASP A 230 -1.19 -7.22 -0.19
N ALA A 231 -1.84 -6.93 -1.32
CA ALA A 231 -2.71 -7.86 -2.01
C ALA A 231 -1.98 -9.11 -2.53
N SER A 232 -2.78 -10.18 -2.69
CA SER A 232 -2.42 -11.45 -3.31
C SER A 232 -2.02 -11.30 -4.76
N ALA A 233 -0.92 -11.96 -5.19
CA ALA A 233 -0.59 -12.00 -6.62
C ALA A 233 -1.69 -12.72 -7.43
N ILE A 234 -2.23 -13.81 -6.88
CA ILE A 234 -3.26 -14.64 -7.52
C ILE A 234 -4.54 -13.83 -7.77
N GLU A 235 -5.00 -13.07 -6.78
CA GLU A 235 -6.20 -12.24 -6.95
C GLU A 235 -6.00 -11.11 -7.95
N ILE A 236 -4.81 -10.49 -7.96
CA ILE A 236 -4.51 -9.42 -8.91
C ILE A 236 -4.41 -9.98 -10.34
N GLU A 237 -3.74 -11.11 -10.55
CA GLU A 237 -3.70 -11.80 -11.84
C GLU A 237 -5.10 -12.16 -12.35
N LYS A 238 -5.96 -12.65 -11.46
CA LYS A 238 -7.37 -12.96 -11.78
C LYS A 238 -8.12 -11.70 -12.21
N SER A 239 -8.01 -10.61 -11.44
CA SER A 239 -8.67 -9.34 -11.76
C SER A 239 -8.15 -8.73 -13.06
N LEU A 240 -6.83 -8.74 -13.30
CA LEU A 240 -6.25 -8.28 -14.55
C LEU A 240 -6.70 -9.13 -15.74
N SER A 241 -6.78 -10.45 -15.58
CA SER A 241 -7.25 -11.38 -16.61
C SER A 241 -8.71 -11.12 -16.97
N GLU A 242 -9.58 -10.92 -15.97
CA GLU A 242 -10.99 -10.60 -16.16
C GLU A 242 -11.19 -9.22 -16.82
N LEU A 243 -10.29 -8.27 -16.59
CA LEU A 243 -10.23 -6.98 -17.31
C LEU A 243 -9.63 -7.09 -18.73
N GLY A 244 -9.21 -8.28 -19.14
CA GLY A 244 -8.69 -8.55 -20.48
C GLY A 244 -7.21 -8.22 -20.67
N TYR A 245 -6.42 -8.19 -19.59
CA TYR A 245 -4.96 -8.14 -19.62
C TYR A 245 -4.37 -9.55 -19.55
N SER A 246 -3.15 -9.71 -20.07
CA SER A 246 -2.41 -10.98 -20.10
C SER A 246 -0.93 -10.70 -20.36
N GLU A 247 -0.08 -11.74 -20.38
CA GLU A 247 1.32 -11.61 -20.82
C GLU A 247 1.45 -11.07 -22.26
N THR A 248 0.49 -11.39 -23.15
CA THR A 248 0.50 -10.92 -24.54
C THR A 248 -0.19 -9.58 -24.73
N LYS A 249 -0.97 -9.12 -23.75
CA LYS A 249 -1.65 -7.83 -23.72
C LYS A 249 -1.51 -7.23 -22.31
N PRO A 250 -0.31 -6.81 -21.93
CA PRO A 250 -0.03 -6.38 -20.57
C PRO A 250 -0.72 -5.05 -20.24
N LEU A 251 -1.00 -4.83 -18.96
CA LEU A 251 -1.39 -3.52 -18.43
C LEU A 251 -0.18 -2.58 -18.49
N GLU A 252 -0.26 -1.52 -19.28
CA GLU A 252 0.76 -0.49 -19.31
C GLU A 252 0.59 0.49 -18.13
N VAL A 253 1.56 0.57 -17.23
CA VAL A 253 1.56 1.54 -16.12
C VAL A 253 2.87 2.33 -16.08
N ASP A 254 2.80 3.59 -15.69
CA ASP A 254 4.00 4.43 -15.52
C ASP A 254 4.79 4.02 -14.28
N ILE A 255 4.09 3.54 -13.23
CA ILE A 255 4.70 3.13 -11.97
C ILE A 255 3.83 2.11 -11.22
N CYS A 256 4.46 1.21 -10.48
CA CYS A 256 3.79 0.22 -9.62
C CYS A 256 4.37 0.24 -8.20
N LYS A 257 3.55 0.46 -7.17
CA LYS A 257 3.94 0.15 -5.78
C LYS A 257 3.88 -1.35 -5.57
N THR A 258 5.02 -1.97 -5.28
CA THR A 258 5.13 -3.42 -5.08
C THR A 258 4.28 -3.87 -3.91
N SER A 259 3.71 -5.07 -3.98
CA SER A 259 2.90 -5.60 -2.88
C SER A 259 3.75 -5.94 -1.65
N HIS A 260 3.24 -5.64 -0.45
CA HIS A 260 3.78 -6.12 0.84
C HIS A 260 5.29 -5.93 0.98
N HIS A 261 5.72 -4.68 0.76
CA HIS A 261 7.13 -4.27 0.96
C HIS A 261 8.13 -5.05 0.08
N ALA A 262 7.68 -5.48 -1.10
CA ALA A 262 8.38 -6.39 -2.01
C ALA A 262 8.64 -7.78 -1.39
N SER A 263 7.61 -8.36 -0.77
CA SER A 263 7.60 -9.74 -0.32
C SER A 263 7.57 -10.73 -1.49
N LYS A 264 8.26 -11.86 -1.33
CA LYS A 264 8.23 -12.97 -2.28
C LYS A 264 6.88 -13.70 -2.33
N HIS A 265 6.05 -13.54 -1.31
CA HIS A 265 4.76 -14.23 -1.22
C HIS A 265 3.62 -13.48 -1.93
N ASN A 266 3.86 -12.23 -2.35
CA ASN A 266 2.84 -11.35 -2.90
C ASN A 266 3.10 -10.95 -4.36
N THR A 267 4.18 -11.42 -4.98
CA THR A 267 4.53 -11.08 -6.36
C THR A 267 5.03 -12.32 -7.09
N SER A 268 4.28 -12.78 -8.08
CA SER A 268 4.60 -13.93 -8.92
C SER A 268 5.23 -13.48 -10.25
N ASN A 269 5.85 -14.42 -10.99
CA ASN A 269 6.28 -14.16 -12.37
C ASN A 269 5.09 -13.86 -13.29
N GLY A 270 3.95 -14.54 -13.09
CA GLY A 270 2.73 -14.34 -13.88
C GLY A 270 2.23 -12.90 -13.76
N LEU A 271 2.11 -12.40 -12.53
CA LEU A 271 1.73 -11.02 -12.26
C LEU A 271 2.66 -10.02 -12.96
N VAL A 272 3.98 -10.17 -12.80
CA VAL A 272 4.95 -9.24 -13.41
C VAL A 272 4.82 -9.23 -14.94
N LYS A 273 4.65 -10.39 -15.57
CA LYS A 273 4.48 -10.53 -17.03
C LYS A 273 3.20 -9.88 -17.55
N MET A 274 2.16 -9.76 -16.73
CA MET A 274 0.93 -9.04 -17.08
C MET A 274 1.08 -7.51 -16.98
N LEU A 275 2.25 -7.00 -16.57
CA LEU A 275 2.54 -5.59 -16.43
C LEU A 275 3.62 -5.15 -17.43
N LYS A 276 3.35 -4.06 -18.15
CA LYS A 276 4.40 -3.33 -18.87
C LYS A 276 4.74 -2.11 -18.04
N CYS A 277 5.76 -2.27 -17.20
CA CYS A 277 6.20 -1.28 -16.22
C CYS A 277 7.73 -1.33 -16.05
N LYS A 278 8.36 -0.15 -15.94
CA LYS A 278 9.79 -0.01 -15.65
C LYS A 278 10.09 0.61 -14.30
N ASN A 279 9.09 1.14 -13.61
CA ASN A 279 9.27 1.93 -12.38
C ASN A 279 8.49 1.27 -11.24
N TYR A 280 9.19 0.91 -10.18
CA TYR A 280 8.59 0.23 -9.03
C TYR A 280 8.89 0.97 -7.74
N ILE A 281 7.88 1.22 -6.91
CA ILE A 281 8.08 1.78 -5.57
C ILE A 281 8.20 0.63 -4.57
N ILE A 282 9.24 0.68 -3.74
CA ILE A 282 9.45 -0.21 -2.59
C ILE A 282 9.35 0.65 -1.31
N SER A 283 8.44 0.28 -0.41
CA SER A 283 8.32 0.88 0.91
C SER A 283 8.89 -0.07 1.95
N THR A 284 10.13 0.14 2.41
CA THR A 284 10.71 -0.67 3.51
C THR A 284 12.06 -0.13 3.96
N ASN A 285 12.48 -0.45 5.18
CA ASN A 285 13.76 -0.06 5.76
C ASN A 285 14.72 -1.23 6.06
N LEU A 286 14.59 -2.34 5.32
CA LEU A 286 15.20 -3.64 5.57
C LEU A 286 14.67 -4.30 6.85
N THR A 287 13.99 -5.42 6.69
CA THR A 287 13.24 -6.07 7.77
C THR A 287 13.88 -7.38 8.21
N ALA A 288 13.56 -7.83 9.43
CA ALA A 288 14.05 -9.08 9.98
C ALA A 288 13.66 -10.31 9.14
N SER A 289 12.50 -10.25 8.48
CA SER A 289 11.96 -11.27 7.57
C SER A 289 12.61 -11.23 6.17
N GLY A 290 13.53 -10.29 5.94
CA GLY A 290 14.29 -10.20 4.69
C GLY A 290 13.56 -9.43 3.58
N ARG A 291 12.71 -8.44 3.92
CA ARG A 291 12.09 -7.54 2.93
C ARG A 291 13.00 -6.32 2.69
N PRO A 292 13.17 -5.87 1.43
CA PRO A 292 12.64 -6.48 0.22
C PRO A 292 13.36 -7.80 -0.04
N SER A 293 12.62 -8.83 -0.48
CA SER A 293 13.24 -10.12 -0.78
C SER A 293 13.94 -10.07 -2.13
N LYS A 294 15.15 -10.63 -2.22
CA LYS A 294 15.83 -10.71 -3.52
C LYS A 294 15.04 -11.57 -4.49
N GLU A 295 14.26 -12.54 -4.02
CA GLU A 295 13.37 -13.35 -4.84
C GLU A 295 12.30 -12.48 -5.53
N CYS A 296 11.60 -11.62 -4.80
CA CYS A 296 10.62 -10.70 -5.39
C CYS A 296 11.26 -9.77 -6.42
N LEU A 297 12.39 -9.16 -6.06
CA LEU A 297 13.14 -8.29 -6.97
C LEU A 297 13.61 -9.05 -8.21
N SER A 298 14.07 -10.29 -8.06
CA SER A 298 14.52 -11.15 -9.17
C SER A 298 13.39 -11.46 -10.15
N ARG A 299 12.16 -11.68 -9.65
CA ARG A 299 10.97 -11.85 -10.52
C ARG A 299 10.69 -10.58 -11.32
N ILE A 300 10.74 -9.42 -10.70
CA ILE A 300 10.56 -8.13 -11.39
C ILE A 300 11.66 -7.94 -12.45
N ILE A 301 12.93 -8.12 -12.06
CA ILE A 301 14.07 -7.95 -12.95
C ILE A 301 14.00 -8.91 -14.14
N CYS A 302 13.70 -10.19 -13.94
CA CYS A 302 13.74 -11.16 -15.03
C CYS A 302 12.52 -11.09 -15.97
N ASN A 303 11.40 -10.52 -15.52
CA ASN A 303 10.14 -10.56 -16.28
C ASN A 303 9.63 -9.19 -16.77
N SER A 304 10.33 -8.10 -16.45
CA SER A 304 10.01 -6.76 -16.95
C SER A 304 11.00 -6.28 -18.03
N GLU A 305 10.58 -5.29 -18.84
CA GLU A 305 11.46 -4.65 -19.82
C GLU A 305 12.60 -3.88 -19.15
N GLN A 306 13.85 -4.27 -19.41
CA GLN A 306 15.03 -3.63 -18.83
C GLN A 306 15.42 -2.32 -19.56
N PRO A 307 16.08 -1.36 -18.87
CA PRO A 307 16.45 -1.37 -17.45
C PRO A 307 15.28 -0.98 -16.52
N ILE A 308 15.25 -1.57 -15.32
CA ILE A 308 14.27 -1.28 -14.27
C ILE A 308 14.77 -0.23 -13.27
N ASN A 309 13.85 0.62 -12.81
CA ASN A 309 14.08 1.59 -11.75
C ASN A 309 13.26 1.20 -10.50
N PHE A 310 13.93 1.02 -9.38
CA PHE A 310 13.34 0.85 -8.06
C PHE A 310 13.45 2.15 -7.26
N TYR A 311 12.32 2.72 -6.88
CA TYR A 311 12.20 3.93 -6.08
C TYR A 311 11.93 3.54 -4.63
N CYS A 312 12.85 3.85 -3.73
CA CYS A 312 12.81 3.43 -2.33
C CYS A 312 12.53 4.64 -1.42
N ASN A 313 11.63 4.51 -0.45
CA ASN A 313 11.41 5.54 0.57
C ASN A 313 12.55 5.65 1.60
N TYR A 314 13.44 4.65 1.64
CA TYR A 314 14.68 4.66 2.41
C TYR A 314 15.91 4.56 1.50
N GLU A 315 17.03 5.10 1.99
CA GLU A 315 18.34 4.79 1.42
C GLU A 315 18.74 3.38 1.85
N ILE A 316 18.92 2.49 0.86
CA ILE A 316 19.27 1.09 1.06
C ILE A 316 20.56 0.82 0.30
N ASP A 317 21.55 0.21 0.95
CA ASP A 317 22.78 -0.23 0.30
C ASP A 317 22.53 -1.55 -0.46
N PHE A 318 22.11 -1.42 -1.72
CA PHE A 318 21.79 -2.57 -2.57
C PHE A 318 22.99 -3.44 -2.93
N ASN A 319 24.24 -3.03 -2.63
CA ASN A 319 25.39 -3.94 -2.74
C ASN A 319 25.36 -5.08 -1.70
N GLN A 320 24.51 -4.96 -0.67
CA GLN A 320 24.25 -6.03 0.29
C GLN A 320 23.24 -7.06 -0.24
N ILE A 321 22.44 -6.69 -1.25
CA ILE A 321 21.41 -7.53 -1.85
C ILE A 321 21.91 -8.15 -3.16
N PHE A 322 22.62 -7.36 -3.97
CA PHE A 322 23.06 -7.77 -5.30
C PHE A 322 24.58 -7.69 -5.42
N THR A 323 25.15 -8.68 -6.11
CA THR A 323 26.55 -8.64 -6.50
C THR A 323 26.78 -7.60 -7.58
N LYS A 324 28.02 -7.07 -7.67
CA LYS A 324 28.41 -6.15 -8.75
C LYS A 324 28.12 -6.72 -10.15
N LYS A 325 28.34 -8.03 -10.33
CA LYS A 325 28.07 -8.73 -11.60
C LYS A 325 26.59 -8.69 -11.96
N GLU A 326 25.70 -8.85 -10.99
CA GLU A 326 24.25 -8.76 -11.20
C GLU A 326 23.84 -7.31 -11.54
N LEU A 327 24.35 -6.32 -10.80
CA LEU A 327 24.10 -4.90 -11.08
C LEU A 327 24.54 -4.50 -12.50
N ASP A 328 25.76 -4.89 -12.89
CA ASP A 328 26.31 -4.62 -14.22
C ASP A 328 25.53 -5.34 -15.33
N LYS A 329 25.07 -6.58 -15.08
CA LYS A 329 24.35 -7.40 -16.07
C LYS A 329 22.94 -6.85 -16.37
N TYR A 330 22.18 -6.49 -15.34
CA TYR A 330 20.78 -6.11 -15.49
C TYR A 330 20.59 -4.59 -15.62
N GLY A 331 21.57 -3.78 -15.23
CA GLY A 331 21.49 -2.32 -15.36
C GLY A 331 20.37 -1.69 -14.53
N MET A 332 19.86 -2.41 -13.53
CA MET A 332 18.83 -1.95 -12.59
C MET A 332 19.31 -0.75 -11.78
N LYS A 333 18.41 0.19 -11.53
CA LYS A 333 18.69 1.40 -10.76
C LYS A 333 17.90 1.41 -9.47
N PHE A 334 18.54 1.89 -8.42
CA PHE A 334 17.91 2.13 -7.13
C PHE A 334 17.99 3.61 -6.81
N ILE A 335 16.84 4.24 -6.60
CA ILE A 335 16.69 5.68 -6.45
C ILE A 335 15.95 5.94 -5.15
N THR A 336 16.53 6.72 -4.25
CA THR A 336 15.82 7.13 -3.03
C THR A 336 14.85 8.27 -3.34
N ILE A 337 13.60 8.11 -2.93
CA ILE A 337 12.57 9.14 -3.03
C ILE A 337 12.84 10.18 -1.94
N ASP A 338 13.03 11.44 -2.34
CA ASP A 338 13.24 12.53 -1.40
C ASP A 338 11.89 13.10 -0.88
N GLU A 339 11.95 14.13 -0.03
CA GLU A 339 10.74 14.72 0.56
C GLU A 339 9.79 15.37 -0.47
N LYS A 340 10.29 15.71 -1.67
CA LYS A 340 9.52 16.28 -2.78
C LYS A 340 8.75 15.21 -3.55
N GLY A 341 9.06 13.93 -3.35
CA GLY A 341 8.42 12.83 -4.03
C GLY A 341 8.89 12.65 -5.47
N LEU A 342 8.10 11.89 -6.22
CA LEU A 342 8.35 11.49 -7.59
C LEU A 342 7.25 12.02 -8.50
N ASN A 343 7.60 12.77 -9.54
CA ASN A 343 6.63 13.19 -10.54
C ASN A 343 6.55 12.17 -11.67
N LEU A 344 5.34 11.75 -12.02
CA LEU A 344 5.14 10.74 -13.06
C LEU A 344 5.49 11.28 -14.45
N GLU A 345 5.54 12.59 -14.63
CA GLU A 345 5.94 13.22 -15.89
C GLU A 345 7.45 13.13 -16.14
N ASP A 346 8.24 12.95 -15.09
CA ASP A 346 9.68 12.76 -15.19
C ASP A 346 10.04 11.28 -15.51
N LEU A 347 9.04 10.38 -15.46
CA LEU A 347 9.22 8.96 -15.73
C LEU A 347 9.11 8.64 -17.22
N HIS A 348 10.08 7.87 -17.71
CA HIS A 348 9.99 7.22 -19.02
C HIS A 348 9.24 5.89 -18.90
N ARG A 349 8.37 5.61 -19.88
CA ARG A 349 7.66 4.32 -20.02
C ARG A 349 8.54 3.24 -20.63
#